data_AF-A0A9D4V1L5-F1
#
_entry.id   AF-A0A9D4V1L5-F1
#
_cell.length_a   1.000
_cell.length_b   1.000
_cell.length_c   1.000
_cell.angle_alpha   90.00
_cell.angle_beta   90.00
_cell.angle_gamma   90.00
#
_symmetry.space_group_name_H-M   'P 1'
#
loop_
_entity.id
_entity.type
_entity.pdbx_description
1 polymer ?
#
loop_
_entity_poly.entity_id
_entity_poly.type
_entity_poly.pdbx_seq_one_letter_code
_entity_poly.pdbx_strand_id
1 'polypeptide(L)'
;MYHIADAPCHGTRFHDVKVDDDYAKGDLHGCDIAKLLRNLHEDCKISSYTFLHIKVTTHKMLQEFKRVSGPDSSWIQQDEFQGRTDVEDIPMKVMTACKTSISHSLSTMFSGRMKFSDVKFVPRDVQTAMPDWDSIRAQEGEEFGHCIRNIREANKVVFTVVSTLHVQPNTYYNMEKVLKGLWTKFNSNAGYVSDKGTYTDTLQAFSHWTHERSRGMIMVTDLQGVQTSSEGTGAFLLCDPAIHSRDVLHFTRTNLGEQGFQLFDNSHKCNTICQKLGLKG
;
A
#
# COMPACT_ATOMS: atom_id res chain seq x y z
N MET A 1 -9.66 12.15 4.84
CA MET A 1 -8.59 12.61 5.75
C MET A 1 -8.98 12.23 7.17
N TYR A 2 -8.03 11.76 7.99
CA TYR A 2 -8.25 11.44 9.39
C TYR A 2 -7.43 12.36 10.28
N HIS A 3 -8.01 12.82 11.38
CA HIS A 3 -7.32 13.60 12.40
C HIS A 3 -7.63 12.99 13.77
N ILE A 4 -6.59 12.52 14.45
CA ILE A 4 -6.68 11.96 15.79
C ILE A 4 -6.26 13.05 16.77
N ALA A 5 -7.14 13.41 17.71
CA ALA A 5 -6.89 14.50 18.65
C ALA A 5 -6.97 14.04 20.10
N ASP A 6 -5.91 14.33 20.84
CA ASP A 6 -5.74 14.07 22.28
C ASP A 6 -5.97 15.31 23.15
N ALA A 7 -5.94 16.51 22.55
CA ALA A 7 -6.20 17.79 23.21
C ALA A 7 -6.88 18.80 22.24
N PRO A 8 -7.69 19.74 22.76
CA PRO A 8 -8.27 20.81 21.95
C PRO A 8 -7.21 21.83 21.55
N CYS A 9 -7.44 22.53 20.45
CA CYS A 9 -6.58 23.64 20.03
C CYS A 9 -6.80 24.90 20.88
N HIS A 10 -5.83 25.82 20.81
CA HIS A 10 -5.85 27.09 21.53
C HIS A 10 -7.05 27.97 21.19
N GLY A 11 -7.59 28.61 22.23
CA GLY A 11 -8.72 29.51 22.16
C GLY A 11 -9.93 28.91 22.87
N THR A 12 -10.42 29.64 23.87
CA THR A 12 -11.59 29.29 24.70
C THR A 12 -12.88 29.01 23.93
N ARG A 13 -12.95 29.37 22.65
CA ARG A 13 -14.06 28.96 21.75
C ARG A 13 -14.06 27.47 21.43
N PHE A 14 -12.90 26.80 21.45
CA PHE A 14 -12.74 25.41 21.02
C PHE A 14 -12.81 24.37 22.13
N HIS A 15 -12.83 24.82 23.39
CA HIS A 15 -12.89 23.93 24.55
C HIS A 15 -13.70 24.57 25.68
N ASP A 16 -14.05 23.75 26.67
CA ASP A 16 -14.73 24.24 27.87
C ASP A 16 -13.71 24.74 28.90
N VAL A 17 -14.20 25.51 29.88
CA VAL A 17 -13.38 26.26 30.87
C VAL A 17 -12.51 25.35 31.76
N LYS A 18 -12.68 24.02 31.68
CA LYS A 18 -11.93 23.02 32.46
C LYS A 18 -10.64 22.52 31.76
N VAL A 19 -10.17 23.20 30.72
CA VAL A 19 -8.90 22.88 30.03
C VAL A 19 -7.93 24.03 30.26
N ASP A 20 -6.71 23.70 30.68
CA ASP A 20 -5.61 24.67 30.82
C ASP A 20 -5.15 25.07 29.41
N ASP A 21 -5.33 26.34 29.05
CA ASP A 21 -5.00 26.88 27.73
C ASP A 21 -4.14 28.15 27.88
N ASP A 22 -2.85 27.99 27.62
CA ASP A 22 -1.85 29.06 27.65
C ASP A 22 -2.17 30.20 26.66
N TYR A 23 -3.02 29.92 25.65
CA TYR A 23 -3.40 30.87 24.62
C TYR A 23 -4.93 30.98 24.47
N ALA A 24 -5.61 31.23 25.59
CA ALA A 24 -7.07 31.40 25.70
C ALA A 24 -7.72 32.39 24.71
N LYS A 25 -6.95 33.37 24.20
CA LYS A 25 -7.40 34.36 23.20
C LYS A 25 -7.38 33.83 21.76
N GLY A 26 -6.86 32.62 21.53
CA GLY A 26 -6.75 31.98 20.23
C GLY A 26 -5.31 31.80 19.77
N ASP A 27 -5.16 31.42 18.51
CA ASP A 27 -3.87 31.12 17.88
C ASP A 27 -2.95 32.34 17.79
N LEU A 28 -1.70 32.20 18.24
CA LEU A 28 -0.67 33.24 18.23
C LEU A 28 -0.32 33.75 16.82
N HIS A 29 -0.52 32.92 15.81
CA HIS A 29 -0.21 33.20 14.41
C HIS A 29 -1.44 33.65 13.61
N GLY A 30 -2.60 33.79 14.26
CA GLY A 30 -3.83 34.25 13.64
C GLY A 30 -4.43 33.27 12.63
N CYS A 31 -4.20 31.96 12.79
CA CYS A 31 -4.77 30.95 11.89
C CYS A 31 -6.30 31.01 11.83
N ASP A 32 -6.82 31.27 10.64
CA ASP A 32 -8.26 31.26 10.34
C ASP A 32 -8.73 29.85 9.96
N ILE A 33 -9.46 29.21 10.88
CA ILE A 33 -10.03 27.88 10.69
C ILE A 33 -11.02 27.80 9.52
N ALA A 34 -11.73 28.89 9.21
CA ALA A 34 -12.68 28.89 8.10
C ALA A 34 -11.92 28.81 6.77
N LYS A 35 -10.81 29.55 6.66
CA LYS A 35 -9.90 29.45 5.52
C LYS A 35 -9.27 28.07 5.41
N LEU A 36 -8.79 27.49 6.51
CA LEU A 36 -8.18 26.15 6.50
C LEU A 36 -9.18 25.08 6.04
N LEU A 37 -10.41 25.09 6.56
CA LEU A 37 -11.43 24.11 6.18
C LEU A 37 -11.90 24.28 4.73
N ARG A 38 -11.99 25.52 4.22
CA ARG A 38 -12.22 25.76 2.78
C ARG A 38 -11.08 25.21 1.94
N ASN A 39 -9.82 25.47 2.29
CA ASN A 39 -8.68 24.93 1.55
C ASN A 39 -8.70 23.40 1.54
N LEU A 40 -9.03 22.74 2.66
CA LEU A 40 -9.14 21.29 2.71
C LEU A 40 -10.24 20.75 1.79
N HIS A 41 -11.43 21.35 1.83
CA HIS A 41 -12.58 20.86 1.07
C HIS A 41 -12.53 21.24 -0.41
N GLU A 42 -12.31 22.52 -0.69
CA GLU A 42 -12.42 23.10 -2.02
C GLU A 42 -11.12 22.97 -2.82
N ASP A 43 -9.97 23.27 -2.22
CA ASP A 43 -8.69 23.27 -2.94
C ASP A 43 -8.09 21.85 -2.98
N CYS A 44 -8.03 21.18 -1.82
CA CYS A 44 -7.49 19.83 -1.71
C CYS A 44 -8.50 18.73 -2.07
N LYS A 45 -9.75 19.09 -2.39
CA LYS A 45 -10.82 18.15 -2.81
C LYS A 45 -11.07 17.03 -1.80
N ILE A 46 -10.94 17.33 -0.50
CA ILE A 46 -11.24 16.36 0.56
C ILE A 46 -12.77 16.23 0.69
N SER A 47 -13.29 15.10 0.24
CA SER A 47 -14.71 14.75 0.30
C SER A 47 -15.15 14.13 1.63
N SER A 48 -14.20 13.70 2.47
CA SER A 48 -14.46 13.16 3.80
C SER A 48 -13.31 13.50 4.75
N TYR A 49 -13.65 14.14 5.87
CA TYR A 49 -12.76 14.48 6.96
C TYR A 49 -13.30 13.93 8.27
N THR A 50 -12.69 12.86 8.77
CA THR A 50 -13.13 12.18 9.99
C THR A 50 -12.22 12.54 11.15
N PHE A 51 -12.82 13.06 12.21
CA PHE A 51 -12.15 13.45 13.43
C PHE A 51 -12.32 12.37 14.49
N LEU A 52 -11.21 11.83 14.99
CA LEU A 52 -11.17 10.75 15.97
C LEU A 52 -10.82 11.33 17.34
N HIS A 53 -11.79 11.29 18.27
CA HIS A 53 -11.64 11.83 19.60
C HIS A 53 -11.00 10.81 20.55
N ILE A 54 -9.79 11.09 21.06
CA ILE A 54 -9.20 10.31 22.17
C ILE A 54 -9.82 10.73 23.50
N LYS A 55 -10.10 12.03 23.68
CA LYS A 55 -10.68 12.59 24.90
C LYS A 55 -11.92 13.41 24.60
N VAL A 56 -12.83 13.48 25.57
CA VAL A 56 -14.06 14.28 25.45
C VAL A 56 -13.79 15.78 25.28
N THR A 57 -12.61 16.26 25.70
CA THR A 57 -12.22 17.68 25.66
C THR A 57 -12.10 18.26 24.25
N THR A 58 -12.05 17.43 23.20
CA THR A 58 -11.93 17.86 21.79
C THR A 58 -13.27 17.98 21.06
N HIS A 59 -14.40 17.67 21.70
CA HIS A 59 -15.72 17.69 21.02
C HIS A 59 -16.13 19.08 20.56
N LYS A 60 -15.97 20.09 21.42
CA LYS A 60 -16.35 21.47 21.12
C LYS A 60 -15.54 22.07 19.97
N MET A 61 -14.28 21.67 19.83
CA MET A 61 -13.45 22.04 18.69
C MET A 61 -14.08 21.62 17.36
N LEU A 62 -14.60 20.40 17.28
CA LEU A 62 -15.24 19.91 16.06
C LEU A 62 -16.60 20.56 15.80
N GLN A 63 -17.35 20.90 16.86
CA GLN A 63 -18.58 21.70 16.72
C GLN A 63 -18.27 23.05 16.05
N GLU A 64 -17.18 23.71 16.47
CA GLU A 64 -16.73 24.95 15.85
C GLU A 64 -16.29 24.74 14.39
N PHE A 65 -15.62 23.63 14.07
CA PHE A 65 -15.26 23.31 12.67
C PHE A 65 -16.50 23.17 11.79
N LYS A 66 -17.49 22.41 12.23
CA LYS A 66 -18.77 22.26 11.51
C LYS A 66 -19.49 23.60 11.37
N ARG A 67 -19.49 24.42 12.42
CA ARG A 67 -20.12 25.75 12.42
C ARG A 67 -19.51 26.67 11.36
N VAL A 68 -18.17 26.71 11.25
CA VAL A 68 -17.50 27.59 10.27
C VAL A 68 -17.51 27.04 8.85
N SER A 69 -17.65 25.72 8.67
CA SER A 69 -17.83 25.10 7.35
C SER A 69 -19.20 25.37 6.75
N GLY A 70 -20.16 25.84 7.54
CA GLY A 70 -21.48 26.22 7.06
C GLY A 70 -22.43 25.03 6.87
N PRO A 71 -23.52 25.21 6.10
CA PRO A 71 -24.60 24.22 6.01
C PRO A 71 -24.18 22.89 5.37
N ASP A 72 -23.15 22.89 4.51
CA ASP A 72 -22.58 21.66 3.95
C ASP A 72 -21.35 21.21 4.74
N SER A 73 -21.57 20.81 5.99
CA SER A 73 -20.55 20.22 6.86
C SER A 73 -20.67 18.70 6.95
N SER A 74 -21.43 18.09 6.03
CA SER A 74 -21.68 16.64 5.98
C SER A 74 -20.41 15.81 5.74
N TRP A 75 -19.42 16.42 5.08
CA TRP A 75 -18.09 15.85 4.87
C TRP A 75 -17.23 15.82 6.14
N ILE A 76 -17.59 16.56 7.19
CA ILE A 76 -16.89 16.55 8.49
C ILE A 76 -17.59 15.58 9.43
N GLN A 77 -16.93 14.47 9.71
CA GLN A 77 -17.45 13.36 10.50
C GLN A 77 -16.69 13.26 11.82
N GLN A 78 -17.33 12.61 12.80
CA GLN A 78 -16.73 12.38 14.11
C GLN A 78 -16.87 10.92 14.49
N ASP A 79 -15.87 10.38 15.16
CA ASP A 79 -15.90 9.05 15.74
C ASP A 79 -15.07 9.04 17.04
N GLU A 80 -15.42 8.17 17.98
CA GLU A 80 -14.86 8.13 19.34
C GLU A 80 -14.31 6.73 19.64
N PHE A 81 -13.25 6.62 20.43
CA PHE A 81 -12.79 5.34 20.98
C PHE A 81 -13.72 4.91 22.13
N GLN A 82 -14.04 3.62 22.24
CA GLN A 82 -14.96 3.09 23.26
C GLN A 82 -14.31 2.99 24.66
N GLY A 83 -13.62 4.02 25.11
CA GLY A 83 -12.93 4.01 26.38
C GLY A 83 -11.71 4.93 26.39
N ARG A 84 -11.34 5.43 27.57
CA ARG A 84 -10.19 6.34 27.76
C ARG A 84 -8.82 5.66 27.63
N THR A 85 -8.78 4.36 27.34
CA THR A 85 -7.57 3.51 27.30
C THR A 85 -7.35 2.79 25.97
N ASP A 86 -8.25 2.92 24.99
CA ASP A 86 -8.24 2.09 23.77
C ASP A 86 -7.39 2.69 22.63
N VAL A 87 -6.16 3.08 22.95
CA VAL A 87 -5.15 3.36 21.92
C VAL A 87 -4.92 2.11 21.06
N GLU A 88 -5.17 0.92 21.63
CA GLU A 88 -5.13 -0.38 20.95
C GLU A 88 -6.17 -0.52 19.81
N ASP A 89 -7.26 0.26 19.83
CA ASP A 89 -8.30 0.24 18.79
C ASP A 89 -8.04 1.24 17.64
N ILE A 90 -7.01 2.09 17.77
CA ILE A 90 -6.60 3.03 16.70
C ILE A 90 -6.37 2.29 15.38
N PRO A 91 -5.58 1.19 15.32
CA PRO A 91 -5.38 0.45 14.09
C PRO A 91 -6.69 -0.06 13.48
N MET A 92 -7.63 -0.56 14.30
CA MET A 92 -8.91 -1.09 13.84
C MET A 92 -9.83 0.00 13.27
N LYS A 93 -9.93 1.16 13.93
CA LYS A 93 -10.72 2.29 13.44
C LYS A 93 -10.12 2.90 12.18
N VAL A 94 -8.81 3.12 12.15
CA VAL A 94 -8.10 3.60 10.95
C VAL A 94 -8.31 2.62 9.79
N MET A 95 -8.17 1.31 10.03
CA MET A 95 -8.40 0.29 9.00
C MET A 95 -9.85 0.30 8.49
N THR A 96 -10.84 0.35 9.39
CA THR A 96 -12.27 0.38 9.03
C THR A 96 -12.60 1.61 8.20
N ALA A 97 -12.04 2.75 8.58
CA ALA A 97 -12.29 4.01 7.93
C ALA A 97 -11.56 4.09 6.58
N CYS A 98 -10.34 3.55 6.46
CA CYS A 98 -9.67 3.34 5.17
C CYS A 98 -10.48 2.42 4.24
N LYS A 99 -10.98 1.29 4.74
CA LYS A 99 -11.87 0.38 3.97
C LYS A 99 -13.11 1.12 3.46
N THR A 100 -13.73 1.95 4.31
CA THR A 100 -14.92 2.74 3.95
C THR A 100 -14.61 3.79 2.88
N SER A 101 -13.48 4.50 3.02
CA SER A 101 -13.04 5.51 2.04
C SER A 101 -12.69 4.87 0.69
N ILE A 102 -12.00 3.73 0.70
CA ILE A 102 -11.69 2.96 -0.52
C ILE A 102 -13.00 2.47 -1.17
N SER A 103 -13.93 1.96 -0.37
CA SER A 103 -15.25 1.52 -0.85
C SER A 103 -16.03 2.64 -1.53
N HIS A 104 -16.04 3.83 -0.93
CA HIS A 104 -16.68 5.00 -1.53
C HIS A 104 -16.03 5.39 -2.87
N SER A 105 -14.69 5.45 -2.94
CA SER A 105 -13.96 5.74 -4.17
C SER A 105 -14.20 4.68 -5.26
N LEU A 106 -14.25 3.40 -4.89
CA LEU A 106 -14.56 2.33 -5.84
C LEU A 106 -16.01 2.43 -6.35
N SER A 107 -16.97 2.75 -5.48
CA SER A 107 -18.38 2.91 -5.87
C SER A 107 -18.63 4.08 -6.84
N THR A 108 -17.86 5.17 -6.72
CA THR A 108 -17.96 6.33 -7.61
C THR A 108 -17.22 6.12 -8.94
N MET A 109 -16.11 5.37 -8.93
CA MET A 109 -15.36 5.03 -10.16
C MET A 109 -16.07 3.98 -11.03
N PHE A 110 -16.77 3.03 -10.42
CA PHE A 110 -17.49 1.96 -11.12
C PHE A 110 -18.99 2.21 -11.09
N SER A 111 -19.46 3.20 -11.85
CA SER A 111 -20.88 3.50 -12.01
C SER A 111 -21.69 2.27 -12.48
N GLY A 112 -22.26 1.55 -11.51
CA GLY A 112 -23.37 0.62 -11.70
C GLY A 112 -23.06 -0.86 -11.99
N ARG A 113 -21.80 -1.33 -11.98
CA ARG A 113 -21.49 -2.75 -12.31
C ARG A 113 -21.23 -3.69 -11.13
N MET A 114 -20.94 -3.19 -9.93
CA MET A 114 -20.79 -4.02 -8.73
C MET A 114 -21.66 -3.48 -7.59
N LYS A 115 -22.49 -4.33 -6.98
CA LYS A 115 -23.23 -3.98 -5.77
C LYS A 115 -22.37 -4.31 -4.56
N PHE A 116 -22.39 -3.45 -3.53
CA PHE A 116 -21.60 -3.65 -2.31
C PHE A 116 -21.88 -4.99 -1.60
N SER A 117 -23.08 -5.57 -1.79
CA SER A 117 -23.43 -6.92 -1.35
C SER A 117 -22.46 -8.01 -1.85
N ASP A 118 -21.74 -7.72 -2.93
CA ASP A 118 -20.86 -8.66 -3.62
C ASP A 118 -19.41 -8.57 -3.07
N VAL A 119 -19.09 -7.52 -2.29
CA VAL A 119 -17.79 -7.36 -1.62
C VAL A 119 -17.84 -8.02 -0.25
N LYS A 120 -17.49 -9.30 -0.20
CA LYS A 120 -17.30 -10.00 1.08
C LYS A 120 -15.93 -9.65 1.67
N PHE A 121 -15.93 -8.76 2.67
CA PHE A 121 -14.81 -8.69 3.61
C PHE A 121 -14.82 -9.97 4.44
N VAL A 122 -14.04 -10.96 4.01
CA VAL A 122 -13.83 -12.18 4.76
C VAL A 122 -12.96 -11.79 5.96
N PRO A 123 -13.43 -11.92 7.21
CA PRO A 123 -12.53 -11.94 8.36
C PRO A 123 -11.77 -13.26 8.21
N ARG A 124 -10.62 -13.21 7.54
CA ARG A 124 -9.67 -14.30 7.70
C ARG A 124 -9.15 -14.16 9.11
N ASP A 125 -9.05 -15.28 9.82
CA ASP A 125 -8.16 -15.37 10.96
C ASP A 125 -6.86 -14.70 10.53
N VAL A 126 -6.54 -13.58 11.15
CA VAL A 126 -5.22 -12.98 10.99
C VAL A 126 -4.31 -14.07 11.52
N GLN A 127 -3.61 -14.76 10.62
CA GLN A 127 -2.47 -15.58 11.02
C GLN A 127 -1.49 -14.59 11.66
N THR A 128 -1.62 -14.44 12.98
CA THR A 128 -0.73 -13.64 13.82
C THR A 128 0.64 -14.29 13.92
N ALA A 129 0.74 -15.58 13.55
CA ALA A 129 1.99 -16.19 13.20
C ALA A 129 2.54 -15.45 11.98
N MET A 130 3.51 -14.57 12.25
CA MET A 130 4.41 -14.02 11.25
C MET A 130 4.80 -15.17 10.31
N PRO A 131 4.54 -15.07 9.00
CA PRO A 131 5.13 -16.01 8.05
C PRO A 131 6.62 -16.08 8.35
N ASP A 132 7.20 -17.28 8.30
CA ASP A 132 8.65 -17.42 8.46
C ASP A 132 9.32 -16.71 7.26
N TRP A 133 9.53 -15.41 7.37
CA TRP A 133 10.10 -14.58 6.31
C TRP A 133 11.53 -15.02 6.00
N ASP A 134 12.23 -15.62 6.97
CA ASP A 134 13.56 -16.22 6.78
C ASP A 134 13.50 -17.49 5.89
N SER A 135 12.35 -18.18 5.85
CA SER A 135 12.08 -19.26 4.88
C SER A 135 11.73 -18.79 3.47
N ILE A 136 11.50 -17.48 3.26
CA ILE A 136 11.15 -16.86 1.98
C ILE A 136 12.42 -16.30 1.30
N ARG A 137 13.45 -17.14 1.20
CA ARG A 137 14.63 -16.88 0.34
C ARG A 137 14.28 -16.74 -1.16
N ALA A 138 13.00 -16.99 -1.50
CA ALA A 138 12.40 -16.75 -2.80
C ALA A 138 12.50 -15.29 -3.30
N GLN A 139 12.64 -14.31 -2.39
CA GLN A 139 12.70 -12.88 -2.77
C GLN A 139 14.01 -12.50 -3.49
N GLU A 140 15.09 -13.24 -3.27
CA GLU A 140 16.42 -12.92 -3.84
C GLU A 140 16.67 -13.62 -5.19
N GLY A 141 15.75 -14.49 -5.64
CA GLY A 141 15.86 -15.23 -6.90
C GLY A 141 16.89 -16.38 -6.90
N GLU A 142 17.67 -16.57 -5.83
CA GLU A 142 18.70 -17.62 -5.75
C GLU A 142 18.09 -19.03 -5.76
N GLU A 143 17.07 -19.27 -4.95
CA GLU A 143 16.38 -20.56 -4.89
C GLU A 143 15.70 -20.88 -6.23
N PHE A 144 15.08 -19.88 -6.85
CA PHE A 144 14.54 -20.03 -8.20
C PHE A 144 15.63 -20.44 -9.19
N GLY A 145 16.79 -19.79 -9.13
CA GLY A 145 17.98 -20.14 -9.91
C GLY A 145 18.42 -21.60 -9.77
N HIS A 146 18.34 -22.16 -8.55
CA HIS A 146 18.59 -23.58 -8.32
C HIS A 146 17.52 -24.49 -8.94
N CYS A 147 16.25 -24.12 -8.84
CA CYS A 147 15.14 -24.88 -9.43
C CYS A 147 15.22 -24.92 -10.97
N ILE A 148 15.64 -23.82 -11.60
CA ILE A 148 15.70 -23.72 -13.07
C ILE A 148 17.03 -24.19 -13.68
N ARG A 149 18.02 -24.60 -12.89
CA ARG A 149 19.40 -24.88 -13.37
C ARG A 149 19.49 -25.87 -14.54
N ASN A 150 18.51 -26.78 -14.65
CA ASN A 150 18.44 -27.81 -15.69
C ASN A 150 17.43 -27.48 -16.82
N ILE A 151 16.81 -26.30 -16.77
CA ILE A 151 15.85 -25.84 -17.77
C ILE A 151 16.60 -24.93 -18.76
N ARG A 152 16.97 -25.49 -19.92
CA ARG A 152 17.82 -24.81 -20.92
C ARG A 152 17.28 -23.46 -21.39
N GLU A 153 15.97 -23.32 -21.49
CA GLU A 153 15.32 -22.09 -21.93
C GLU A 153 15.12 -21.04 -20.82
N ALA A 154 15.45 -21.38 -19.56
CA ALA A 154 15.31 -20.47 -18.43
C ALA A 154 16.61 -19.70 -18.20
N ASN A 155 16.47 -18.39 -17.97
CA ASN A 155 17.60 -17.51 -17.66
C ASN A 155 17.71 -17.25 -16.16
N LYS A 156 18.91 -16.90 -15.69
CA LYS A 156 19.10 -16.53 -14.28
C LYS A 156 18.35 -15.24 -13.95
N VAL A 157 17.72 -15.18 -12.79
CA VAL A 157 17.10 -13.96 -12.25
C VAL A 157 17.96 -13.44 -11.11
N VAL A 158 18.36 -12.17 -11.16
CA VAL A 158 19.23 -11.53 -10.18
C VAL A 158 18.69 -10.14 -9.86
N PHE A 159 18.49 -9.84 -8.58
CA PHE A 159 18.13 -8.50 -8.12
C PHE A 159 19.37 -7.70 -7.71
N THR A 160 19.34 -6.39 -7.94
CA THR A 160 20.31 -5.44 -7.40
C THR A 160 20.24 -5.41 -5.88
N VAL A 161 21.41 -5.21 -5.25
CA VAL A 161 21.48 -4.97 -3.81
C VAL A 161 21.24 -3.49 -3.55
N VAL A 162 20.30 -3.18 -2.66
CA VAL A 162 19.97 -1.82 -2.23
C VAL A 162 20.79 -1.46 -1.01
N SER A 163 21.41 -0.28 -1.04
CA SER A 163 22.06 0.33 0.12
C SER A 163 21.27 1.56 0.56
N THR A 164 20.95 1.69 1.85
CA THR A 164 20.35 2.92 2.38
C THR A 164 21.44 3.87 2.87
N LEU A 165 21.49 5.07 2.29
CA LEU A 165 22.38 6.15 2.66
C LEU A 165 21.65 7.17 3.54
N HIS A 166 22.18 7.44 4.74
CA HIS A 166 21.72 8.50 5.63
C HIS A 166 22.59 9.75 5.43
N VAL A 167 22.00 10.84 4.94
CA VAL A 167 22.77 12.04 4.50
C VAL A 167 22.64 13.21 5.47
N GLN A 168 21.46 13.39 6.08
CA GLN A 168 21.14 14.45 7.03
C GLN A 168 20.13 13.93 8.05
N PRO A 169 19.91 14.62 9.20
CA PRO A 169 18.85 14.25 10.13
C PRO A 169 17.53 14.05 9.38
N ASN A 170 16.94 12.86 9.51
CA ASN A 170 15.70 12.43 8.87
C ASN A 170 15.72 12.36 7.33
N THR A 171 16.89 12.32 6.69
CA THR A 171 17.00 12.18 5.22
C THR A 171 17.76 10.92 4.84
N TYR A 172 17.04 10.01 4.19
CA TYR A 172 17.55 8.71 3.74
C TYR A 172 17.34 8.56 2.24
N TYR A 173 18.32 7.99 1.56
CA TYR A 173 18.25 7.65 0.14
C TYR A 173 18.51 6.16 -0.04
N ASN A 174 17.77 5.51 -0.92
CA ASN A 174 18.09 4.16 -1.37
C ASN A 174 18.96 4.26 -2.63
N MET A 175 20.09 3.56 -2.63
CA MET A 175 21.06 3.55 -3.72
C MET A 175 21.25 2.12 -4.21
N GLU A 176 21.31 1.97 -5.52
CA GLU A 176 21.58 0.70 -6.18
C GLU A 176 22.64 0.87 -7.26
N LYS A 177 23.22 -0.25 -7.68
CA LYS A 177 24.18 -0.24 -8.78
C LYS A 177 23.45 0.06 -10.09
N VAL A 178 23.95 1.06 -10.83
CA VAL A 178 23.45 1.38 -12.17
C VAL A 178 23.59 0.16 -13.09
N LEU A 179 22.46 -0.27 -13.64
CA LEU A 179 22.40 -1.34 -14.64
C LEU A 179 22.74 -0.77 -16.03
N LYS A 180 23.71 -1.38 -16.72
CA LYS A 180 24.13 -0.96 -18.06
C LYS A 180 23.48 -1.86 -19.12
N GLY A 181 22.62 -1.30 -19.95
CA GLY A 181 22.02 -1.98 -21.10
C GLY A 181 20.65 -1.41 -21.46
N LEU A 182 19.90 -2.13 -22.31
CA LEU A 182 18.56 -1.72 -22.69
C LEU A 182 17.60 -2.00 -21.52
N TRP A 183 17.10 -0.93 -20.92
CA TRP A 183 16.08 -1.02 -19.89
C TRP A 183 14.77 -1.56 -20.46
N THR A 184 14.23 -2.59 -19.81
CA THR A 184 12.97 -3.22 -20.20
C THR A 184 12.13 -3.48 -18.96
N LYS A 185 10.84 -3.12 -19.04
CA LYS A 185 9.81 -3.54 -18.08
C LYS A 185 9.16 -4.80 -18.62
N PHE A 186 9.38 -5.94 -17.95
CA PHE A 186 8.94 -7.25 -18.43
C PHE A 186 7.52 -7.59 -17.97
N ASN A 187 7.16 -7.16 -16.78
CA ASN A 187 5.79 -7.15 -16.30
C ASN A 187 5.53 -5.95 -15.37
N SER A 188 4.29 -5.77 -14.94
CA SER A 188 3.94 -4.79 -13.90
C SER A 188 3.20 -5.42 -12.74
N ASN A 189 3.13 -4.67 -11.64
CA ASN A 189 2.26 -4.96 -10.50
C ASN A 189 0.76 -4.73 -10.78
N ALA A 190 0.37 -4.44 -12.03
CA ALA A 190 -1.00 -4.17 -12.44
C ALA A 190 -1.40 -4.97 -13.70
N GLY A 191 -0.77 -6.12 -13.91
CA GLY A 191 -1.15 -7.08 -14.95
C GLY A 191 -0.60 -6.81 -16.35
N TYR A 192 0.29 -5.83 -16.55
CA TYR A 192 1.01 -5.69 -17.82
C TYR A 192 2.01 -6.83 -17.99
N VAL A 193 2.09 -7.40 -19.20
CA VAL A 193 3.09 -8.37 -19.62
C VAL A 193 3.67 -7.89 -20.94
N SER A 194 5.00 -7.80 -21.03
CA SER A 194 5.69 -7.40 -22.25
C SER A 194 5.51 -8.46 -23.35
N ASP A 195 5.27 -8.01 -24.58
CA ASP A 195 5.23 -8.83 -25.79
C ASP A 195 6.62 -9.09 -26.40
N LYS A 196 7.66 -8.45 -25.86
CA LYS A 196 9.02 -8.50 -26.38
C LYS A 196 9.76 -9.76 -25.94
N GLY A 197 9.53 -10.85 -26.66
CA GLY A 197 10.45 -11.99 -26.79
C GLY A 197 10.22 -13.18 -25.83
N THR A 198 10.83 -14.31 -26.19
CA THR A 198 10.83 -15.61 -25.46
C THR A 198 11.33 -15.54 -24.02
N TYR A 199 12.05 -14.47 -23.69
CA TYR A 199 12.70 -14.28 -22.40
C TYR A 199 11.73 -13.83 -21.30
N THR A 200 10.57 -13.25 -21.68
CA THR A 200 9.51 -12.90 -20.73
C THR A 200 8.99 -14.13 -19.98
N ASP A 201 9.06 -15.33 -20.59
CA ASP A 201 8.58 -16.56 -19.99
C ASP A 201 9.25 -16.91 -18.67
N THR A 202 10.58 -16.68 -18.56
CA THR A 202 11.30 -16.93 -17.30
C THR A 202 10.79 -16.04 -16.18
N LEU A 203 10.52 -14.76 -16.48
CA LEU A 203 10.08 -13.77 -15.48
C LEU A 203 8.61 -13.94 -15.10
N GLN A 204 7.78 -14.38 -16.05
CA GLN A 204 6.41 -14.81 -15.78
C GLN A 204 6.39 -16.06 -14.89
N ALA A 205 7.23 -17.06 -15.20
CA ALA A 205 7.38 -18.26 -14.38
C ALA A 205 7.95 -17.95 -13.01
N PHE A 206 8.87 -16.97 -12.89
CA PHE A 206 9.38 -16.52 -11.60
C PHE A 206 8.28 -15.93 -10.73
N SER A 207 7.49 -14.99 -11.26
CA SER A 207 6.37 -14.37 -10.53
C SER A 207 5.39 -15.43 -10.02
N HIS A 208 4.99 -16.36 -10.89
CA HIS A 208 4.12 -17.48 -10.55
C HIS A 208 4.78 -18.42 -9.51
N TRP A 209 6.05 -18.78 -9.69
CA TRP A 209 6.79 -19.61 -8.75
C TRP A 209 6.83 -18.99 -7.35
N THR A 210 7.03 -17.67 -7.21
CA THR A 210 7.02 -17.02 -5.89
C THR A 210 5.66 -17.15 -5.19
N HIS A 211 4.56 -17.10 -5.96
CA HIS A 211 3.21 -17.30 -5.47
C HIS A 211 2.99 -18.74 -4.98
N GLU A 212 3.32 -19.73 -5.80
CA GLU A 212 3.20 -21.15 -5.45
C GLU A 212 4.10 -21.53 -4.26
N ARG A 213 5.37 -21.12 -4.30
CA ARG A 213 6.39 -21.45 -3.30
C ARG A 213 6.07 -20.87 -1.94
N SER A 214 5.41 -19.71 -1.91
CA SER A 214 4.90 -19.07 -0.68
C SER A 214 3.52 -19.56 -0.27
N ARG A 215 2.96 -20.60 -0.92
CA ARG A 215 1.62 -21.14 -0.70
C ARG A 215 0.52 -20.08 -0.86
N GLY A 216 0.71 -19.19 -1.81
CA GLY A 216 -0.21 -18.13 -2.16
C GLY A 216 -0.13 -16.88 -1.27
N MET A 217 0.93 -16.73 -0.47
CA MET A 217 1.04 -15.62 0.49
C MET A 217 1.60 -14.34 -0.14
N ILE A 218 2.61 -14.48 -1.00
CA ILE A 218 3.24 -13.36 -1.68
C ILE A 218 3.46 -13.64 -3.17
N MET A 219 3.56 -12.60 -3.98
CA MET A 219 3.93 -12.70 -5.39
C MET A 219 4.81 -11.50 -5.76
N VAL A 220 5.99 -11.78 -6.31
CA VAL A 220 6.91 -10.75 -6.80
C VAL A 220 6.52 -10.36 -8.22
N THR A 221 6.37 -9.06 -8.46
CA THR A 221 5.93 -8.46 -9.72
C THR A 221 6.75 -7.19 -10.00
N ASP A 222 6.37 -6.42 -11.03
CA ASP A 222 7.10 -5.23 -11.49
C ASP A 222 8.55 -5.51 -11.87
N LEU A 223 8.75 -6.66 -12.52
CA LEU A 223 10.06 -7.13 -12.95
C LEU A 223 10.56 -6.25 -14.10
N GLN A 224 11.57 -5.45 -13.81
CA GLN A 224 12.17 -4.49 -14.73
C GLN A 224 13.68 -4.41 -14.53
N GLY A 225 14.40 -4.10 -15.61
CA GLY A 225 15.85 -3.97 -15.58
C GLY A 225 16.48 -4.26 -16.92
N VAL A 226 17.62 -4.96 -16.90
CA VAL A 226 18.45 -5.23 -18.08
C VAL A 226 18.63 -6.73 -18.25
N GLN A 227 18.49 -7.20 -19.49
CA GLN A 227 18.86 -8.56 -19.87
C GLN A 227 20.32 -8.58 -20.36
N THR A 228 21.14 -9.50 -19.84
CA THR A 228 22.51 -9.73 -20.30
C THR A 228 22.58 -10.97 -21.19
N SER A 229 22.98 -10.76 -22.46
CA SER A 229 23.28 -11.73 -23.53
C SER A 229 22.26 -12.85 -23.85
N SER A 230 22.21 -13.16 -25.15
CA SER A 230 21.27 -14.07 -25.81
C SER A 230 21.80 -15.49 -25.92
N GLU A 231 20.91 -16.45 -25.62
CA GLU A 231 21.02 -17.91 -25.74
C GLU A 231 21.88 -18.66 -24.69
N GLY A 232 21.18 -19.38 -23.82
CA GLY A 232 21.71 -20.48 -22.99
C GLY A 232 22.51 -20.11 -21.75
N THR A 233 22.90 -18.83 -21.59
CA THR A 233 23.68 -18.33 -20.44
C THR A 233 23.24 -16.94 -19.96
N GLY A 234 22.08 -16.48 -20.42
CA GLY A 234 21.57 -15.14 -20.13
C GLY A 234 21.13 -14.95 -18.68
N ALA A 235 21.14 -13.71 -18.23
CA ALA A 235 20.62 -13.31 -16.93
C ALA A 235 19.76 -12.05 -17.03
N PHE A 236 18.76 -11.94 -16.17
CA PHE A 236 18.06 -10.71 -15.90
C PHE A 236 18.67 -10.06 -14.67
N LEU A 237 19.17 -8.85 -14.86
CA LEU A 237 19.55 -7.95 -13.77
C LEU A 237 18.36 -7.03 -13.54
N LEU A 238 17.69 -7.22 -12.41
CA LEU A 238 16.43 -6.54 -12.07
C LEU A 238 16.62 -5.60 -10.88
N CYS A 239 15.77 -4.60 -10.78
CA CYS A 239 15.71 -3.69 -9.65
C CYS A 239 14.27 -3.24 -9.40
N ASP A 240 14.05 -2.65 -8.22
CA ASP A 240 12.75 -2.10 -7.80
C ASP A 240 11.53 -3.04 -8.01
N PRO A 241 11.56 -4.30 -7.55
CA PRO A 241 10.38 -5.16 -7.65
C PRO A 241 9.24 -4.65 -6.76
N ALA A 242 8.01 -4.99 -7.15
CA ALA A 242 6.84 -4.88 -6.29
C ALA A 242 6.46 -6.24 -5.71
N ILE A 243 5.85 -6.25 -4.53
CA ILE A 243 5.37 -7.48 -3.90
C ILE A 243 3.88 -7.32 -3.60
N HIS A 244 3.08 -8.21 -4.16
CA HIS A 244 1.72 -8.43 -3.67
C HIS A 244 1.79 -9.39 -2.49
N SER A 245 1.07 -9.06 -1.42
CA SER A 245 1.00 -9.88 -0.21
C SER A 245 -0.43 -9.93 0.28
N ARG A 246 -0.84 -11.09 0.82
CA ARG A 246 -2.13 -11.21 1.51
C ARG A 246 -2.20 -10.35 2.78
N ASP A 247 -1.05 -10.03 3.36
CA ASP A 247 -0.96 -8.96 4.34
C ASP A 247 -0.76 -7.62 3.63
N VAL A 248 -1.85 -6.85 3.54
CA VAL A 248 -1.90 -5.56 2.86
C VAL A 248 -1.16 -4.43 3.58
N LEU A 249 -0.75 -4.63 4.84
CA LEU A 249 0.03 -3.64 5.59
C LEU A 249 1.52 -3.68 5.24
N HIS A 250 1.98 -4.79 4.66
CA HIS A 250 3.35 -4.96 4.20
C HIS A 250 3.54 -4.50 2.75
N PHE A 251 4.77 -4.11 2.39
CA PHE A 251 5.19 -3.70 1.05
C PHE A 251 4.54 -2.42 0.50
N THR A 252 4.00 -1.58 1.39
CA THR A 252 3.59 -0.19 1.11
C THR A 252 2.58 -0.05 -0.03
N ARG A 253 2.71 0.99 -0.88
CA ARG A 253 1.72 1.39 -1.89
C ARG A 253 1.72 0.51 -3.15
N THR A 254 2.76 -0.30 -3.36
CA THR A 254 2.88 -1.19 -4.53
C THR A 254 2.18 -2.53 -4.32
N ASN A 255 1.82 -2.86 -3.08
CA ASN A 255 1.01 -4.00 -2.72
C ASN A 255 -0.48 -3.75 -3.02
N LEU A 256 -1.01 -4.35 -4.08
CA LEU A 256 -2.43 -4.29 -4.43
C LEU A 256 -3.26 -5.40 -3.76
N GLY A 257 -2.67 -6.18 -2.85
CA GLY A 257 -3.35 -7.29 -2.17
C GLY A 257 -3.95 -8.30 -3.14
N GLU A 258 -5.15 -8.80 -2.82
CA GLU A 258 -5.88 -9.78 -3.64
C GLU A 258 -6.07 -9.34 -5.10
N GLN A 259 -6.28 -8.04 -5.32
CA GLN A 259 -6.45 -7.50 -6.67
C GLN A 259 -5.18 -7.64 -7.50
N GLY A 260 -4.01 -7.49 -6.89
CA GLY A 260 -2.72 -7.68 -7.56
C GLY A 260 -2.54 -9.12 -8.05
N PHE A 261 -2.84 -10.10 -7.19
CA PHE A 261 -2.83 -11.51 -7.57
C PHE A 261 -3.79 -11.79 -8.74
N GLN A 262 -5.04 -11.30 -8.66
CA GLN A 262 -6.02 -11.50 -9.73
C GLN A 262 -5.61 -10.85 -11.07
N LEU A 263 -4.99 -9.67 -11.02
CA LEU A 263 -4.49 -8.98 -12.20
C LEU A 263 -3.36 -9.77 -12.88
N PHE A 264 -2.48 -10.38 -12.08
CA PHE A 264 -1.46 -11.29 -12.59
C PHE A 264 -2.12 -12.55 -13.19
N ASP A 265 -3.01 -13.22 -12.47
CA ASP A 265 -3.66 -14.46 -12.95
C ASP A 265 -4.42 -14.24 -14.26
N ASN A 266 -5.05 -13.06 -14.42
CA ASN A 266 -5.79 -12.72 -15.64
C ASN A 266 -4.88 -12.51 -16.86
N SER A 267 -3.63 -12.07 -16.65
CA SER A 267 -2.69 -11.80 -17.75
C SER A 267 -1.64 -12.90 -17.94
N HIS A 268 -1.42 -13.73 -16.92
CA HIS A 268 -0.47 -14.83 -16.94
C HIS A 268 -0.98 -15.96 -17.82
N LYS A 269 -0.06 -16.52 -18.62
CA LYS A 269 -0.26 -17.77 -19.34
C LYS A 269 0.88 -18.69 -18.96
N CYS A 270 0.57 -19.82 -18.33
CA CYS A 270 1.59 -20.81 -18.01
C CYS A 270 2.38 -21.21 -19.26
N ASN A 271 3.70 -21.16 -19.15
CA ASN A 271 4.64 -21.50 -20.22
C ASN A 271 5.41 -22.79 -19.89
N THR A 272 6.36 -23.16 -20.76
CA THR A 272 7.13 -24.41 -20.61
C THR A 272 7.96 -24.44 -19.32
N ILE A 273 8.40 -23.28 -18.82
CA ILE A 273 9.16 -23.17 -17.57
C ILE A 273 8.23 -23.43 -16.38
N CYS A 274 7.03 -22.84 -16.35
CA CYS A 274 6.02 -23.13 -15.32
C CYS A 274 5.71 -24.64 -15.24
N GLN A 275 5.53 -25.28 -16.41
CA GLN A 275 5.25 -26.71 -16.51
C GLN A 275 6.42 -27.57 -16.00
N LYS A 276 7.65 -27.24 -16.39
CA LYS A 276 8.86 -27.95 -15.94
C LYS A 276 9.13 -27.78 -14.43
N LEU A 277 8.66 -26.68 -13.85
CA LEU A 277 8.68 -26.44 -12.41
C LEU A 277 7.52 -27.11 -11.66
N GLY A 278 6.52 -27.66 -12.38
CA GLY A 278 5.35 -28.30 -11.78
C GLY A 278 4.36 -27.34 -11.12
N LEU A 279 4.32 -26.07 -11.57
CA LEU A 279 3.39 -25.06 -11.05
C LEU A 279 1.95 -25.35 -11.53
N LYS A 280 0.93 -24.97 -10.74
CA LYS A 280 -0.47 -25.19 -11.11
C LYS A 280 -0.92 -24.18 -12.16
N GLY A 281 -1.62 -24.67 -13.19
CA GLY A 281 -2.14 -23.84 -14.29
C GLY A 281 -3.41 -23.08 -13.95
#